data_AF-A0A6I5NCC9-F1
#
_entry.id   AF-A0A6I5NCC9-F1
#
_cell.length_a   1.000
_cell.length_b   1.000
_cell.length_c   1.000
_cell.angle_alpha   90.00
_cell.angle_beta   90.00
_cell.angle_gamma   90.00
#
_symmetry.space_group_name_H-M   'P 1'
#
loop_
_entity.id
_entity.type
_entity.pdbx_description
1 polymer ?
#
loop_
_entity_poly.entity_id
_entity_poly.type
_entity_poly.pdbx_seq_one_letter_code
_entity_poly.pdbx_strand_id
1 'polypeptide(L)'
;MKQVPSEKQRLADADPIVTYLVRTFNLSALGFALLSCTVLVILTLLVAYLSATLWLPPSQSQKGLMQDGIPWIAILFINPVVLGYYLWSSQAIGRVLQKLENSDVVNIELSEIRQVVSRFYRQRWRQPLALSSAVLFSALVFFTRTQLKNSWTSSAPLPIAATTIATFIVVYAGSVLVLNLIANIQILHTILKRKPLHISPLHPDRCGGLQPLSDYALKAAYLAAALGVWVGVIEYQFIQQTTQPPWFVHLSIPLHLCLSVVCFYGPLLAAHRGMKKAKADLLHQIAQQFQIDYADIHSCLSEDAETLKKGAEKIQQLRAFYATTDEFPVWPFNTTVFRQYLLIASTPLLTLLTGLLRGLISSWLGLPDSLRQ
;
A
#
# COMPACT_ATOMS: atom_id res chain seq x y z
N MET A 1 17.24 7.78 33.64
CA MET A 1 16.17 8.34 32.79
C MET A 1 15.34 7.19 32.21
N LYS A 2 14.09 7.00 32.65
CA LYS A 2 13.17 6.07 31.98
C LYS A 2 12.87 6.66 30.61
N GLN A 3 13.25 5.98 29.52
CA GLN A 3 12.86 6.38 28.17
C GLN A 3 11.34 6.51 28.16
N VAL A 4 10.85 7.73 27.97
CA VAL A 4 9.43 7.96 27.71
C VAL A 4 9.09 7.06 26.52
N PRO A 5 8.14 6.11 26.65
CA PRO A 5 7.82 5.19 25.58
C PRO A 5 7.58 6.00 24.32
N SER A 6 8.42 5.75 23.30
CA SER A 6 8.43 6.58 22.09
C SER A 6 7.01 6.69 21.58
N GLU A 7 6.58 7.86 21.13
CA GLU A 7 5.17 8.13 20.82
C GLU A 7 4.56 7.15 19.79
N LYS A 8 5.42 6.50 19.01
CA LYS A 8 5.15 5.30 18.19
C LYS A 8 4.35 4.21 18.93
N GLN A 9 4.54 4.06 20.25
CA GLN A 9 3.95 3.04 21.10
C GLN A 9 2.50 3.34 21.53
N ARG A 10 2.05 4.61 21.43
CA ARG A 10 0.69 5.02 21.85
C ARG A 10 -0.35 5.02 20.73
N LEU A 11 0.09 5.08 19.47
CA LEU A 11 -0.79 4.96 18.30
C LEU A 11 -1.21 3.50 18.04
N ALA A 12 -0.38 2.53 18.46
CA ALA A 12 -0.67 1.10 18.37
C ALA A 12 -1.86 0.64 19.25
N ASP A 13 -2.25 1.45 20.24
CA ASP A 13 -3.25 1.11 21.27
C ASP A 13 -4.70 1.00 20.75
N ALA A 14 -4.92 1.23 19.46
CA ALA A 14 -6.25 1.15 18.85
C ALA A 14 -6.73 -0.29 18.60
N ASP A 15 -5.79 -1.21 18.35
CA ASP A 15 -6.09 -2.62 18.15
C ASP A 15 -5.42 -3.43 19.27
N PRO A 16 -6.20 -4.13 20.12
CA PRO A 16 -5.63 -4.89 21.23
C PRO A 16 -4.70 -6.01 20.76
N ILE A 17 -4.94 -6.59 19.58
CA ILE A 17 -4.11 -7.67 19.02
C ILE A 17 -2.75 -7.10 18.60
N VAL A 18 -2.74 -5.99 17.86
CA VAL A 18 -1.50 -5.29 17.51
C VAL A 18 -0.74 -4.88 18.77
N THR A 19 -1.43 -4.32 19.75
CA THR A 19 -0.83 -3.86 21.00
C THR A 19 -0.14 -5.02 21.72
N TYR A 20 -0.82 -6.16 21.81
CA TYR A 20 -0.28 -7.37 22.40
C TYR A 20 0.92 -7.91 21.62
N LEU A 21 0.83 -8.01 20.28
CA LEU A 21 1.94 -8.48 19.44
C LEU A 21 3.19 -7.60 19.55
N VAL A 22 3.02 -6.28 19.54
CA VAL A 22 4.14 -5.34 19.64
C VAL A 22 4.71 -5.28 21.05
N ARG A 23 3.88 -5.21 22.09
CA ARG A 23 4.36 -5.03 23.48
C ARG A 23 4.93 -6.31 24.06
N THR A 24 4.26 -7.45 23.84
CA THR A 24 4.65 -8.71 24.46
C THR A 24 5.82 -9.37 23.72
N PHE A 25 5.81 -9.34 22.38
CA PHE A 25 6.80 -10.07 21.57
C PHE A 25 7.82 -9.17 20.88
N ASN A 26 7.69 -7.85 20.95
CA ASN A 26 8.56 -6.88 20.27
C ASN A 26 8.72 -7.18 18.77
N LEU A 27 7.65 -7.68 18.13
CA LEU A 27 7.72 -8.10 16.73
C LEU A 27 7.72 -6.88 15.80
N SER A 28 8.69 -6.87 14.88
CA SER A 28 8.65 -6.00 13.71
C SER A 28 7.65 -6.55 12.69
N ALA A 29 7.19 -5.71 11.74
CA ALA A 29 6.31 -6.15 10.65
C ALA A 29 6.89 -7.33 9.85
N LEU A 30 8.18 -7.28 9.55
CA LEU A 30 8.89 -8.38 8.88
C LEU A 30 9.01 -9.61 9.78
N GLY A 31 9.34 -9.42 11.06
CA GLY A 31 9.42 -10.51 12.03
C GLY A 31 8.09 -11.25 12.18
N PHE A 32 6.98 -10.51 12.23
CA PHE A 32 5.64 -11.09 12.28
C PHE A 32 5.27 -11.82 10.97
N ALA A 33 5.63 -11.26 9.81
CA ALA A 33 5.45 -11.92 8.52
C ALA A 33 6.20 -13.26 8.47
N LEU A 34 7.50 -13.26 8.81
CA LEU A 34 8.32 -14.48 8.80
C LEU A 34 7.82 -15.51 9.81
N LEU A 35 7.49 -15.09 11.03
CA LEU A 35 6.90 -15.98 12.04
C LEU A 35 5.60 -16.60 11.55
N SER A 36 4.71 -15.80 10.94
CA SER A 36 3.45 -16.30 10.39
C SER A 36 3.67 -17.29 9.24
N CYS A 37 4.67 -17.06 8.39
CA CYS A 37 5.07 -17.98 7.33
C CYS A 37 5.48 -19.33 7.91
N THR A 38 6.40 -19.32 8.87
CA THR A 38 6.88 -20.54 9.54
C THR A 38 5.74 -21.32 10.20
N VAL A 39 4.88 -20.63 10.97
CA VAL A 39 3.74 -21.24 11.66
C VAL A 39 2.76 -21.86 10.65
N LEU A 40 2.42 -21.14 9.58
CA LEU A 40 1.49 -21.65 8.56
C LEU A 40 2.06 -22.84 7.80
N VAL A 41 3.34 -22.83 7.43
CA VAL A 41 3.99 -23.97 6.76
C VAL A 41 3.93 -25.22 7.65
N ILE A 42 4.31 -25.10 8.93
CA ILE A 42 4.29 -26.22 9.88
C ILE A 42 2.86 -26.74 10.04
N LEU A 43 1.88 -25.86 10.23
CA LEU A 43 0.47 -26.23 10.40
C LEU A 43 -0.07 -26.94 9.16
N THR A 44 0.20 -26.42 7.96
CA THR A 44 -0.27 -27.01 6.70
C THR A 44 0.37 -28.38 6.46
N LEU A 45 1.67 -28.54 6.70
CA LEU A 45 2.34 -29.84 6.61
C LEU A 45 1.76 -30.85 7.60
N LEU A 46 1.52 -30.43 8.84
CA LEU A 46 0.89 -31.27 9.86
C LEU A 46 -0.53 -31.70 9.44
N VAL A 47 -1.34 -30.77 8.92
CA VAL A 47 -2.69 -31.06 8.40
C VAL A 47 -2.63 -32.04 7.24
N ALA A 48 -1.71 -31.86 6.29
CA ALA A 48 -1.55 -32.75 5.15
C ALA A 48 -1.08 -34.15 5.57
N TYR A 49 -0.18 -34.23 6.57
CA TYR A 49 0.26 -35.49 7.15
C TYR A 49 -0.90 -36.23 7.85
N LEU A 50 -1.61 -35.55 8.76
CA LEU A 50 -2.70 -36.15 9.54
C LEU A 50 -3.89 -36.58 8.67
N SER A 51 -4.12 -35.91 7.54
CA SER A 51 -5.17 -36.30 6.58
C SER A 51 -4.71 -37.29 5.51
N ALA A 52 -3.45 -37.72 5.53
CA ALA A 52 -2.84 -38.55 4.47
C ALA A 52 -2.96 -37.93 3.06
N THR A 53 -2.94 -36.61 2.97
CA THR A 53 -3.07 -35.83 1.71
C THR A 53 -1.77 -35.13 1.30
N LEU A 54 -0.63 -35.50 1.91
CA LEU A 54 0.67 -34.91 1.56
C LEU A 54 1.02 -35.16 0.08
N TRP A 55 0.81 -36.38 -0.37
CA TRP A 55 0.98 -36.83 -1.75
C TRP A 55 -0.16 -37.78 -2.09
N LEU A 56 -0.89 -37.53 -3.17
CA LEU A 56 -1.97 -38.41 -3.63
C LEU A 56 -1.58 -39.07 -4.97
N PRO A 57 -1.97 -40.33 -5.20
CA PRO A 57 -1.74 -40.99 -6.48
C PRO A 57 -2.45 -40.23 -7.62
N PRO A 58 -1.87 -40.16 -8.83
CA PRO A 58 -2.50 -39.52 -9.99
C PRO A 58 -3.86 -40.11 -10.38
N SER A 59 -4.19 -41.33 -9.92
CA SER A 59 -5.47 -41.98 -10.15
C SER A 59 -6.63 -41.34 -9.38
N GLN A 60 -6.36 -40.51 -8.38
CA GLN A 60 -7.39 -39.76 -7.66
C GLN A 60 -7.67 -38.42 -8.36
N SER A 61 -8.93 -38.01 -8.36
CA SER A 61 -9.38 -36.71 -8.89
C SER A 61 -8.95 -35.49 -8.04
N GLN A 62 -8.06 -35.71 -7.06
CA GLN A 62 -7.60 -34.70 -6.11
C GLN A 62 -6.08 -34.69 -6.07
N LYS A 63 -5.51 -33.51 -5.83
CA LYS A 63 -4.06 -33.31 -5.71
C LYS A 63 -3.64 -33.33 -4.25
N GLY A 64 -2.52 -33.95 -3.93
CA GLY A 64 -1.88 -33.80 -2.63
C GLY A 64 -1.22 -32.43 -2.47
N LEU A 65 -0.88 -32.04 -1.24
CA LEU A 65 -0.29 -30.73 -0.93
C LEU A 65 0.97 -30.45 -1.75
N MET A 66 1.84 -31.45 -1.92
CA MET A 66 3.10 -31.29 -2.66
C MET A 66 2.90 -31.18 -4.19
N GLN A 67 1.72 -31.52 -4.69
CA GLN A 67 1.35 -31.47 -6.10
C GLN A 67 0.54 -30.22 -6.45
N ASP A 68 0.01 -29.51 -5.46
CA ASP A 68 -0.78 -28.29 -5.61
C ASP A 68 0.05 -27.06 -5.25
N GLY A 69 0.49 -26.30 -6.26
CA GLY A 69 1.32 -25.10 -6.06
C GLY A 69 0.57 -23.89 -5.48
N ILE A 70 -0.75 -23.83 -5.62
CA ILE A 70 -1.54 -22.64 -5.24
C ILE A 70 -1.54 -22.42 -3.71
N PRO A 71 -1.78 -23.43 -2.86
CA PRO A 71 -1.63 -23.29 -1.40
C PRO A 71 -0.26 -22.76 -0.98
N TRP A 72 0.82 -23.16 -1.64
CA TRP A 72 2.17 -22.69 -1.32
C TRP A 72 2.35 -21.20 -1.60
N ILE A 73 1.78 -20.67 -2.69
CA ILE A 73 1.78 -19.23 -2.96
C ILE A 73 1.05 -18.48 -1.84
N ALA A 74 -0.11 -18.99 -1.41
CA ALA A 74 -0.87 -18.37 -0.32
C ALA A 74 -0.07 -18.38 1.01
N ILE A 75 0.50 -19.52 1.37
CA ILE A 75 1.19 -19.74 2.65
C ILE A 75 2.52 -19.00 2.72
N LEU A 76 3.33 -19.07 1.67
CA LEU A 76 4.70 -18.54 1.66
C LEU A 76 4.75 -17.05 1.33
N PHE A 77 3.77 -16.54 0.59
CA PHE A 77 3.80 -15.16 0.08
C PHE A 77 2.62 -14.33 0.59
N ILE A 78 1.39 -14.70 0.28
CA ILE A 78 0.23 -13.82 0.52
C ILE A 78 -0.06 -13.63 2.01
N ASN A 79 -0.18 -14.72 2.77
CA ASN A 79 -0.53 -14.64 4.19
C ASN A 79 0.53 -13.87 5.01
N PRO A 80 1.85 -14.14 4.84
CA PRO A 80 2.90 -13.37 5.50
C PRO A 80 2.88 -11.89 5.13
N VAL A 81 2.65 -11.56 3.86
CA VAL A 81 2.56 -10.16 3.41
C VAL A 81 1.39 -9.47 4.08
N VAL A 82 0.18 -10.04 4.04
CA VAL A 82 -1.01 -9.43 4.66
C VAL A 82 -0.82 -9.24 6.16
N LEU A 83 -0.31 -10.26 6.87
CA LEU A 83 -0.09 -10.20 8.32
C LEU A 83 1.01 -9.19 8.69
N GLY A 84 2.11 -9.15 7.93
CA GLY A 84 3.16 -8.16 8.11
C GLY A 84 2.67 -6.72 7.87
N TYR A 85 1.90 -6.51 6.80
CA TYR A 85 1.32 -5.20 6.48
C TYR A 85 0.23 -4.78 7.47
N TYR A 86 -0.56 -5.72 8.00
CA TYR A 86 -1.49 -5.47 9.09
C TYR A 86 -0.76 -4.81 10.26
N LEU A 87 0.37 -5.40 10.71
CA LEU A 87 1.17 -4.82 11.79
C LEU A 87 1.81 -3.48 11.39
N TRP A 88 2.39 -3.40 10.19
CA TRP A 88 3.00 -2.16 9.67
C TRP A 88 2.02 -0.99 9.62
N SER A 89 0.79 -1.21 9.14
CA SER A 89 -0.19 -0.16 8.87
C SER A 89 -0.55 0.67 10.11
N SER A 90 -0.59 0.03 11.27
CA SER A 90 -0.87 0.65 12.57
C SER A 90 0.25 1.62 13.02
N GLN A 91 1.49 1.36 12.60
CA GLN A 91 2.67 2.15 12.97
C GLN A 91 3.07 3.14 11.88
N ALA A 92 2.61 2.92 10.65
CA ALA A 92 3.06 3.64 9.48
C ALA A 92 2.75 5.14 9.56
N ILE A 93 1.54 5.52 9.99
CA ILE A 93 1.14 6.93 10.09
C ILE A 93 1.98 7.70 11.10
N GLY A 94 2.29 7.12 12.26
CA GLY A 94 3.14 7.77 13.26
C GLY A 94 4.55 8.03 12.72
N ARG A 95 5.11 7.10 11.94
CA ARG A 95 6.42 7.29 11.30
C ARG A 95 6.39 8.36 10.21
N VAL A 96 5.30 8.45 9.44
CA VAL A 96 5.14 9.49 8.41
C VAL A 96 5.06 10.85 9.07
N LEU A 97 4.19 11.02 10.08
CA LEU A 97 4.02 12.30 10.77
C LEU A 97 5.33 12.76 11.44
N GLN A 98 6.02 11.85 12.14
CA GLN A 98 7.32 12.16 12.75
C GLN A 98 8.36 12.61 11.70
N LYS A 99 8.39 11.96 10.53
CA LYS A 99 9.31 12.36 9.47
C LYS A 99 8.93 13.72 8.86
N LEU A 100 7.64 14.01 8.71
CA LEU A 100 7.16 15.30 8.21
C LEU A 100 7.50 16.45 9.16
N GLU A 101 7.39 16.21 10.47
CA GLU A 101 7.80 17.15 11.53
C GLU A 101 9.32 17.36 11.50
N ASN A 102 10.11 16.28 11.45
CA ASN A 102 11.58 16.37 11.40
C ASN A 102 12.11 17.08 10.13
N SER A 103 11.34 17.09 9.04
CA SER A 103 11.68 17.82 7.81
C SER A 103 11.23 19.29 7.84
N ASP A 104 10.67 19.78 8.94
CA ASP A 104 10.14 21.14 9.12
C ASP A 104 9.07 21.55 8.07
N VAL A 105 8.42 20.57 7.44
CA VAL A 105 7.40 20.83 6.42
C VAL A 105 6.07 21.21 7.07
N VAL A 106 5.78 20.60 8.22
CA VAL A 106 4.54 20.80 8.96
C VAL A 106 4.84 20.91 10.44
N ASN A 107 4.49 22.05 11.03
CA ASN A 107 4.50 22.23 12.48
C ASN A 107 3.18 21.68 13.05
N ILE A 108 3.25 20.51 13.69
CA ILE A 108 2.07 19.82 14.21
C ILE A 108 2.23 19.61 15.72
N GLU A 109 1.29 20.15 16.49
CA GLU A 109 1.23 19.84 17.92
C GLU A 109 0.84 18.38 18.15
N LEU A 110 1.58 17.68 19.01
CA LEU A 110 1.34 16.28 19.37
C LEU A 110 -0.06 16.01 19.93
N SER A 111 -0.64 16.99 20.64
CA SER A 111 -2.01 16.98 21.14
C SER A 111 -3.03 16.87 20.01
N GLU A 112 -2.84 17.66 18.94
CA GLU A 112 -3.71 17.67 17.76
C GLU A 112 -3.61 16.34 16.99
N ILE A 113 -2.38 15.82 16.80
CA ILE A 113 -2.17 14.49 16.19
C ILE A 113 -2.96 13.44 16.97
N ARG A 114 -2.82 13.41 18.30
CA ARG A 114 -3.49 12.43 19.15
C ARG A 114 -5.00 12.55 19.06
N GLN A 115 -5.55 13.75 19.07
CA GLN A 115 -6.98 13.97 18.95
C GLN A 115 -7.51 13.47 17.59
N VAL A 116 -6.83 13.79 16.50
CA VAL A 116 -7.22 13.37 15.15
C VAL A 116 -7.10 11.85 15.00
N VAL A 117 -5.97 11.26 15.38
CA VAL A 117 -5.76 9.80 15.28
C VAL A 117 -6.78 9.04 16.13
N SER A 118 -6.96 9.42 17.39
CA SER A 118 -7.88 8.71 18.29
C SER A 118 -9.32 8.71 17.77
N ARG A 119 -9.75 9.81 17.13
CA ARG A 119 -11.08 9.92 16.51
C ARG A 119 -11.33 8.89 15.41
N PHE A 120 -10.32 8.61 14.57
CA PHE A 120 -10.48 7.65 13.47
C PHE A 120 -10.24 6.21 13.93
N TYR A 121 -9.27 6.00 14.81
CA TYR A 121 -8.87 4.67 15.21
C TYR A 121 -9.80 4.02 16.25
N ARG A 122 -10.40 4.80 17.18
CA ARG A 122 -11.25 4.28 18.27
C ARG A 122 -12.72 4.06 17.89
N GLN A 123 -13.05 4.06 16.61
CA GLN A 123 -14.44 3.88 16.18
C GLN A 123 -14.91 2.44 16.44
N ARG A 124 -15.93 2.29 17.30
CA ARG A 124 -16.42 0.98 17.78
C ARG A 124 -16.91 0.05 16.66
N TRP A 125 -17.31 0.58 15.50
CA TRP A 125 -17.81 -0.20 14.37
C TRP A 125 -16.72 -0.94 13.58
N ARG A 126 -15.43 -0.60 13.76
CA ARG A 126 -14.34 -1.16 12.96
C ARG A 126 -14.13 -2.65 13.20
N GLN A 127 -14.11 -3.06 14.46
CA GLN A 127 -13.95 -4.47 14.86
C GLN A 127 -15.10 -5.37 14.39
N PRO A 128 -16.39 -5.04 14.62
CA PRO A 128 -17.48 -5.86 14.12
C PRO A 128 -17.52 -5.89 12.59
N LEU A 129 -17.14 -4.81 11.90
CA LEU A 129 -17.05 -4.82 10.44
C LEU A 129 -15.96 -5.78 9.94
N ALA A 130 -14.76 -5.74 10.54
CA ALA A 130 -13.68 -6.66 10.19
C ALA A 130 -14.03 -8.12 10.50
N LEU A 131 -14.67 -8.37 11.66
CA LEU A 131 -15.15 -9.69 12.04
C LEU A 131 -16.23 -10.20 11.09
N SER A 132 -17.22 -9.36 10.75
CA SER A 132 -18.28 -9.70 9.81
C SER A 132 -17.71 -10.03 8.42
N SER A 133 -16.72 -9.26 7.96
CA SER A 133 -16.02 -9.54 6.70
C SER A 133 -15.29 -10.89 6.76
N ALA A 134 -14.56 -11.16 7.85
CA ALA A 134 -13.86 -12.43 8.04
C ALA A 134 -14.81 -13.63 8.05
N VAL A 135 -15.94 -13.55 8.78
CA VAL A 135 -16.95 -14.62 8.81
C VAL A 135 -17.55 -14.84 7.42
N LEU A 136 -17.98 -13.77 6.75
CA LEU A 136 -18.62 -13.85 5.43
C LEU A 136 -17.69 -14.48 4.39
N PHE A 137 -16.45 -14.02 4.29
CA PHE A 137 -15.47 -14.56 3.33
C PHE A 137 -15.07 -15.98 3.69
N SER A 138 -14.96 -16.33 4.97
CA SER A 138 -14.62 -17.70 5.38
C SER A 138 -15.74 -18.67 5.05
N ALA A 139 -17.00 -18.27 5.25
CA ALA A 139 -18.15 -19.04 4.81
C ALA A 139 -18.14 -19.22 3.29
N LEU A 140 -17.92 -18.15 2.53
CA LEU A 140 -17.79 -18.22 1.07
C LEU A 140 -16.67 -19.17 0.63
N VAL A 141 -15.49 -19.09 1.24
CA VAL A 141 -14.36 -20.00 0.95
C VAL A 141 -14.73 -21.43 1.31
N PHE A 142 -15.38 -21.68 2.44
CA PHE A 142 -15.84 -23.02 2.79
C PHE A 142 -16.77 -23.61 1.73
N PHE A 143 -17.78 -22.85 1.27
CA PHE A 143 -18.72 -23.31 0.24
C PHE A 143 -18.10 -23.46 -1.15
N THR A 144 -17.17 -22.58 -1.54
CA THR A 144 -16.53 -22.66 -2.86
C THR A 144 -15.48 -23.76 -2.93
N ARG A 145 -14.76 -24.02 -1.83
CA ARG A 145 -13.72 -25.06 -1.76
C ARG A 145 -14.28 -26.46 -1.91
N THR A 146 -15.48 -26.75 -1.39
CA THR A 146 -16.11 -28.07 -1.58
C THR A 146 -16.44 -28.38 -3.04
N GLN A 147 -16.50 -27.36 -3.91
CA GLN A 147 -16.79 -27.52 -5.34
C GLN A 147 -15.52 -27.62 -6.21
N LEU A 148 -14.34 -27.30 -5.65
CA LEU A 148 -13.09 -27.31 -6.41
C LEU A 148 -12.63 -28.75 -6.67
N LYS A 149 -12.33 -29.04 -7.94
CA LYS A 149 -11.69 -30.29 -8.36
C LYS A 149 -10.18 -30.09 -8.45
N ASN A 150 -9.41 -31.17 -8.31
CA ASN A 150 -7.96 -31.14 -8.48
C ASN A 150 -7.22 -30.15 -7.56
N SER A 151 -7.68 -29.95 -6.33
CA SER A 151 -6.98 -29.09 -5.35
C SER A 151 -6.82 -29.80 -4.01
N TRP A 152 -5.66 -29.60 -3.38
CA TRP A 152 -5.42 -30.11 -2.03
C TRP A 152 -6.41 -29.54 -1.03
N THR A 153 -6.80 -28.28 -1.22
CA THR A 153 -7.72 -27.57 -0.32
C THR A 153 -9.13 -28.18 -0.26
N SER A 154 -9.48 -29.05 -1.21
CA SER A 154 -10.77 -29.75 -1.28
C SER A 154 -10.64 -31.27 -1.16
N SER A 155 -9.41 -31.78 -0.91
CA SER A 155 -9.12 -33.22 -0.89
C SER A 155 -9.72 -33.98 0.29
N ALA A 156 -9.88 -33.33 1.46
CA ALA A 156 -10.43 -33.92 2.66
C ALA A 156 -11.03 -32.84 3.59
N PRO A 157 -11.88 -33.22 4.58
CA PRO A 157 -12.49 -32.26 5.51
C PRO A 157 -11.48 -31.43 6.33
N LEU A 158 -10.33 -32.02 6.68
CA LEU A 158 -9.32 -31.35 7.51
C LEU A 158 -8.57 -30.22 6.74
N PRO A 159 -8.06 -30.42 5.51
CA PRO A 159 -7.60 -29.34 4.64
C PRO A 159 -8.62 -28.22 4.42
N ILE A 160 -9.90 -28.56 4.24
CA ILE A 160 -10.99 -27.57 4.08
C ILE A 160 -11.08 -26.71 5.35
N ALA A 161 -11.21 -27.33 6.52
CA ALA A 161 -11.31 -26.62 7.79
C ALA A 161 -10.08 -25.74 8.06
N ALA A 162 -8.88 -26.28 7.85
CA ALA A 162 -7.63 -25.54 8.03
C ALA A 162 -7.55 -24.31 7.11
N THR A 163 -7.93 -24.46 5.83
CA THR A 163 -7.95 -23.37 4.85
C THR A 163 -8.99 -22.31 5.23
N THR A 164 -10.16 -22.72 5.71
CA THR A 164 -11.21 -21.80 6.18
C THR A 164 -10.77 -21.01 7.41
N ILE A 165 -10.13 -21.64 8.39
CA ILE A 165 -9.60 -20.96 9.57
C ILE A 165 -8.47 -19.99 9.19
N ALA A 166 -7.54 -20.41 8.33
CA ALA A 166 -6.46 -19.55 7.86
C ALA A 166 -7.04 -18.32 7.11
N THR A 167 -8.05 -18.54 6.26
CA THR A 167 -8.77 -17.47 5.56
C THR A 167 -9.41 -16.50 6.56
N PHE A 168 -10.06 -17.00 7.60
CA PHE A 168 -10.67 -16.16 8.64
C PHE A 168 -9.65 -15.19 9.26
N ILE A 169 -8.49 -15.72 9.66
CA ILE A 169 -7.41 -14.92 10.27
C ILE A 169 -6.88 -13.87 9.29
N VAL A 170 -6.58 -14.28 8.05
CA VAL A 170 -6.00 -13.41 7.02
C VAL A 170 -6.99 -12.34 6.57
N VAL A 171 -8.26 -12.70 6.37
CA VAL A 171 -9.30 -11.74 6.00
C VAL A 171 -9.56 -10.77 7.15
N TYR A 172 -9.65 -11.24 8.40
CA TYR A 172 -9.77 -10.33 9.55
C TYR A 172 -8.64 -9.30 9.57
N ALA A 173 -7.39 -9.76 9.49
CA ALA A 173 -6.21 -8.90 9.45
C ALA A 173 -6.22 -7.96 8.23
N GLY A 174 -6.60 -8.48 7.06
CA GLY A 174 -6.76 -7.72 5.82
C GLY A 174 -7.83 -6.64 5.89
N SER A 175 -8.99 -6.92 6.50
CA SER A 175 -10.06 -5.94 6.71
C SER A 175 -9.61 -4.84 7.67
N VAL A 176 -8.95 -5.18 8.78
CA VAL A 176 -8.39 -4.16 9.69
C VAL A 176 -7.30 -3.34 8.99
N LEU A 177 -6.44 -3.98 8.18
CA LEU A 177 -5.44 -3.32 7.35
C LEU A 177 -6.07 -2.30 6.40
N VAL A 178 -7.10 -2.67 5.64
CA VAL A 178 -7.83 -1.75 4.74
C VAL A 178 -8.43 -0.59 5.54
N LEU A 179 -9.05 -0.87 6.69
CA LEU A 179 -9.59 0.18 7.55
C LEU A 179 -8.50 1.12 8.09
N ASN A 180 -7.31 0.59 8.41
CA ASN A 180 -6.16 1.41 8.83
C ASN A 180 -5.65 2.29 7.69
N LEU A 181 -5.57 1.76 6.46
CA LEU A 181 -5.17 2.56 5.29
C LEU A 181 -6.15 3.71 5.04
N ILE A 182 -7.46 3.44 5.10
CA ILE A 182 -8.50 4.48 4.98
C ILE A 182 -8.36 5.52 6.09
N ALA A 183 -8.23 5.08 7.35
CA ALA A 183 -8.04 5.99 8.49
C ALA A 183 -6.78 6.85 8.32
N ASN A 184 -5.66 6.26 7.87
CA ASN A 184 -4.41 6.99 7.63
C ASN A 184 -4.56 8.05 6.55
N ILE A 185 -5.25 7.74 5.44
CA ILE A 185 -5.57 8.73 4.39
C ILE A 185 -6.39 9.88 4.97
N GLN A 186 -7.42 9.58 5.77
CA GLN A 186 -8.27 10.59 6.39
C GLN A 186 -7.50 11.47 7.40
N ILE A 187 -6.61 10.87 8.19
CA ILE A 187 -5.74 11.58 9.14
C ILE A 187 -4.82 12.53 8.38
N LEU A 188 -4.11 12.04 7.36
CA LEU A 188 -3.21 12.84 6.53
C LEU A 188 -3.97 13.99 5.86
N HIS A 189 -5.15 13.73 5.30
CA HIS A 189 -5.97 14.76 4.68
C HIS A 189 -6.44 15.81 5.70
N THR A 190 -6.78 15.40 6.92
CA THR A 190 -7.20 16.33 7.98
C THR A 190 -6.05 17.23 8.42
N ILE A 191 -4.85 16.66 8.63
CA ILE A 191 -3.67 17.39 9.09
C ILE A 191 -3.17 18.34 7.99
N LEU A 192 -2.92 17.82 6.79
CA LEU A 192 -2.35 18.59 5.68
C LEU A 192 -3.29 19.67 5.13
N LYS A 193 -4.60 19.55 5.33
CA LYS A 193 -5.56 20.59 4.94
C LYS A 193 -5.61 21.76 5.93
N ARG A 194 -5.29 21.53 7.21
CA ARG A 194 -5.42 22.53 8.27
C ARG A 194 -4.17 23.36 8.50
N LYS A 195 -3.00 22.81 8.21
CA LYS A 195 -1.71 23.47 8.44
C LYS A 195 -1.13 24.03 7.14
N PRO A 196 -0.50 25.21 7.17
CA PRO A 196 0.30 25.67 6.03
C PRO A 196 1.47 24.70 5.84
N LEU A 197 1.77 24.35 4.58
CA LEU A 197 2.93 23.54 4.24
C LEU A 197 4.09 24.48 3.90
N HIS A 198 5.19 24.36 4.62
CA HIS A 198 6.43 25.05 4.28
C HIS A 198 7.20 24.18 3.29
N ILE A 199 7.05 24.50 2.01
CA ILE A 199 7.70 23.76 0.93
C ILE A 199 8.98 24.49 0.55
N SER A 200 10.09 23.75 0.57
CA SER A 200 11.36 24.22 0.03
C SER A 200 11.57 23.63 -1.37
N PRO A 201 11.49 24.43 -2.45
CA PRO A 201 11.74 23.95 -3.81
C PRO A 201 13.14 23.35 -3.98
N LEU A 202 14.10 23.78 -3.15
CA LEU A 202 15.49 23.34 -3.15
C LEU A 202 15.75 22.17 -2.19
N HIS A 203 14.71 21.57 -1.62
CA HIS A 203 14.88 20.42 -0.73
C HIS A 203 15.52 19.23 -1.48
N PRO A 204 16.50 18.52 -0.89
CA PRO A 204 17.25 17.46 -1.58
C PRO A 204 16.39 16.29 -2.08
N ASP A 205 15.19 16.09 -1.50
CA ASP A 205 14.26 15.04 -1.91
C ASP A 205 13.47 15.34 -3.20
N ARG A 206 13.58 16.57 -3.75
CA ARG A 206 12.79 17.07 -4.90
C ARG A 206 11.27 16.98 -4.73
N CYS A 207 10.80 16.75 -3.51
CA CYS A 207 9.39 16.66 -3.12
C CYS A 207 9.03 17.72 -2.07
N GLY A 208 9.94 18.66 -1.79
CA GLY A 208 9.71 19.73 -0.82
C GLY A 208 9.64 19.25 0.62
N GLY A 209 10.33 18.16 0.94
CA GLY A 209 10.31 17.52 2.26
C GLY A 209 9.16 16.52 2.46
N LEU A 210 8.29 16.34 1.45
CA LEU A 210 7.13 15.43 1.50
C LEU A 210 7.45 13.99 1.05
N GLN A 211 8.72 13.64 0.79
CA GLN A 211 9.12 12.27 0.47
C GLN A 211 8.56 11.19 1.42
N PRO A 212 8.45 11.38 2.75
CA PRO A 212 7.86 10.38 3.64
C PRO A 212 6.44 9.93 3.24
N LEU A 213 5.67 10.83 2.61
CA LEU A 213 4.34 10.53 2.11
C LEU A 213 4.38 9.70 0.83
N SER A 214 5.31 10.02 -0.08
CA SER A 214 5.61 9.20 -1.27
C SER A 214 6.01 7.78 -0.89
N ASP A 215 6.91 7.64 0.09
CA ASP A 215 7.38 6.34 0.59
C ASP A 215 6.23 5.52 1.19
N TYR A 216 5.30 6.19 1.87
CA TYR A 216 4.10 5.55 2.42
C TYR A 216 3.17 5.06 1.32
N ALA A 217 2.88 5.90 0.32
CA ALA A 217 2.05 5.54 -0.83
C ALA A 217 2.66 4.40 -1.64
N LEU A 218 3.98 4.40 -1.84
CA LEU A 218 4.69 3.33 -2.53
C LEU A 218 4.63 2.00 -1.77
N LYS A 219 4.75 2.01 -0.43
CA LYS A 219 4.55 0.79 0.38
C LYS A 219 3.12 0.27 0.31
N ALA A 220 2.13 1.15 0.34
CA ALA A 220 0.74 0.76 0.12
C ALA A 220 0.54 0.18 -1.30
N ALA A 221 1.23 0.71 -2.31
CA ALA A 221 1.24 0.15 -3.66
C ALA A 221 1.89 -1.24 -3.69
N TYR A 222 3.03 -1.49 -3.03
CA TYR A 222 3.61 -2.83 -2.96
C TYR A 222 2.67 -3.87 -2.36
N LEU A 223 1.93 -3.49 -1.31
CA LEU A 223 0.86 -4.33 -0.77
C LEU A 223 -0.23 -4.58 -1.82
N ALA A 224 -0.67 -3.55 -2.54
CA ALA A 224 -1.62 -3.72 -3.64
C ALA A 224 -1.05 -4.68 -4.70
N ALA A 225 0.22 -4.57 -5.11
CA ALA A 225 0.86 -5.50 -6.03
C ALA A 225 0.72 -6.96 -5.57
N ALA A 226 1.06 -7.23 -4.31
CA ALA A 226 1.01 -8.58 -3.75
C ALA A 226 -0.43 -9.12 -3.72
N LEU A 227 -1.41 -8.30 -3.36
CA LEU A 227 -2.82 -8.65 -3.45
C LEU A 227 -3.27 -8.85 -4.90
N GLY A 228 -2.71 -8.09 -5.84
CA GLY A 228 -2.98 -8.21 -7.26
C GLY A 228 -2.48 -9.53 -7.85
N VAL A 229 -1.29 -10.00 -7.42
CA VAL A 229 -0.81 -11.36 -7.72
C VAL A 229 -1.82 -12.38 -7.22
N TRP A 230 -2.31 -12.23 -5.98
CA TRP A 230 -3.28 -13.18 -5.42
C TRP A 230 -4.61 -13.19 -6.17
N VAL A 231 -5.12 -12.02 -6.54
CA VAL A 231 -6.31 -11.89 -7.40
C VAL A 231 -6.10 -12.64 -8.71
N GLY A 232 -4.95 -12.46 -9.36
CA GLY A 232 -4.60 -13.19 -10.58
C GLY A 232 -4.49 -14.70 -10.40
N VAL A 233 -3.96 -15.17 -9.26
CA VAL A 233 -3.87 -16.60 -8.92
C VAL A 233 -5.26 -17.19 -8.66
N ILE A 234 -6.14 -16.48 -7.95
CA ILE A 234 -7.53 -16.90 -7.73
C ILE A 234 -8.26 -17.01 -9.07
N GLU A 235 -8.16 -15.98 -9.91
CA GLU A 235 -8.75 -15.96 -11.24
C GLU A 235 -8.31 -17.19 -12.07
N TYR A 236 -7.00 -17.42 -12.12
CA TYR A 236 -6.41 -18.58 -12.78
C TYR A 236 -6.92 -19.91 -12.19
N GLN A 237 -7.01 -20.01 -10.86
CA GLN A 237 -7.53 -21.19 -10.17
C GLN A 237 -8.95 -21.51 -10.62
N PHE A 238 -9.84 -20.53 -10.62
CA PHE A 238 -11.25 -20.73 -10.99
C PHE A 238 -11.41 -21.07 -12.47
N ILE A 239 -10.63 -20.46 -13.37
CA ILE A 239 -10.65 -20.79 -14.80
C ILE A 239 -10.21 -22.24 -15.06
N GLN A 240 -9.20 -22.72 -14.33
CA GLN A 240 -8.64 -24.06 -14.56
C GLN A 240 -9.38 -25.18 -13.82
N GLN A 241 -9.95 -24.90 -12.64
CA GLN A 241 -10.46 -25.93 -11.73
C GLN A 241 -12.00 -26.00 -11.68
N THR A 242 -12.69 -25.07 -12.33
CA THR A 242 -14.16 -25.00 -12.35
C THR A 242 -14.66 -24.92 -13.80
N THR A 243 -15.71 -25.68 -14.13
CA THR A 243 -16.29 -25.71 -15.47
C THR A 243 -16.95 -24.39 -15.87
N GLN A 244 -17.49 -23.65 -14.90
CA GLN A 244 -18.11 -22.34 -15.08
C GLN A 244 -17.64 -21.44 -13.94
N PRO A 245 -16.59 -20.61 -14.14
CA PRO A 245 -16.16 -19.68 -13.12
C PRO A 245 -17.30 -18.69 -12.84
N PRO A 246 -17.59 -18.41 -11.56
CA PRO A 246 -18.68 -17.49 -11.25
C PRO A 246 -18.30 -16.06 -11.65
N TRP A 247 -19.26 -15.31 -12.20
CA TRP A 247 -19.04 -13.99 -12.81
C TRP A 247 -18.32 -12.98 -11.88
N PHE A 248 -18.51 -13.09 -10.56
CA PHE A 248 -17.91 -12.18 -9.59
C PHE A 248 -16.39 -12.31 -9.49
N VAL A 249 -15.82 -13.45 -9.92
CA VAL A 249 -14.37 -13.65 -9.94
C VAL A 249 -13.72 -12.67 -10.91
N HIS A 250 -14.30 -12.48 -12.10
CA HIS A 250 -13.85 -11.48 -13.07
C HIS A 250 -13.96 -10.03 -12.56
N LEU A 251 -14.92 -9.73 -11.68
CA LEU A 251 -15.08 -8.40 -11.07
C LEU A 251 -13.93 -8.04 -10.11
N SER A 252 -13.19 -9.03 -9.63
CA SER A 252 -12.09 -8.81 -8.69
C SER A 252 -10.94 -7.98 -9.29
N ILE A 253 -10.66 -8.12 -10.59
CA ILE A 253 -9.60 -7.39 -11.30
C ILE A 253 -9.89 -5.89 -11.39
N PRO A 254 -11.03 -5.42 -11.96
CA PRO A 254 -11.32 -3.99 -12.00
C PRO A 254 -11.46 -3.40 -10.59
N LEU A 255 -12.03 -4.15 -9.64
CA LEU A 255 -12.11 -3.71 -8.25
C LEU A 255 -10.71 -3.51 -7.64
N HIS A 256 -9.79 -4.43 -7.91
CA HIS A 256 -8.40 -4.34 -7.48
C HIS A 256 -7.69 -3.12 -8.07
N LEU A 257 -7.85 -2.87 -9.38
CA LEU A 257 -7.26 -1.71 -10.05
C LEU A 257 -7.76 -0.39 -9.43
N CYS A 258 -9.08 -0.28 -9.20
CA CYS A 258 -9.68 0.86 -8.51
C CYS A 258 -9.10 1.04 -7.10
N LEU A 259 -9.00 -0.05 -6.33
CA LEU A 259 -8.45 -0.01 -4.97
C LEU A 259 -6.98 0.42 -4.96
N SER A 260 -6.17 -0.09 -5.90
CA SER A 260 -4.75 0.28 -6.05
C SER A 260 -4.59 1.78 -6.31
N VAL A 261 -5.40 2.35 -7.20
CA VAL A 261 -5.42 3.80 -7.49
C VAL A 261 -5.76 4.60 -6.24
N VAL A 262 -6.79 4.19 -5.50
CA VAL A 262 -7.19 4.87 -4.25
C VAL A 262 -6.10 4.78 -3.18
N CYS A 263 -5.47 3.62 -3.01
CA CYS A 263 -4.40 3.42 -2.03
C CYS A 263 -3.15 4.26 -2.34
N PHE A 264 -2.80 4.41 -3.61
CA PHE A 264 -1.63 5.19 -4.02
C PHE A 264 -1.91 6.70 -4.00
N TYR A 265 -2.96 7.17 -4.68
CA TYR A 265 -3.26 8.60 -4.80
C TYR A 265 -3.94 9.19 -3.56
N GLY A 266 -4.69 8.39 -2.81
CA GLY A 266 -5.43 8.82 -1.62
C GLY A 266 -4.60 9.67 -0.64
N PRO A 267 -3.45 9.18 -0.13
CA PRO A 267 -2.61 9.97 0.78
C PRO A 267 -1.98 11.19 0.10
N LEU A 268 -1.66 11.10 -1.20
CA LEU A 268 -0.94 12.12 -1.96
C LEU A 268 -1.82 13.31 -2.37
N LEU A 269 -3.14 13.11 -2.54
CA LEU A 269 -4.07 14.17 -2.95
C LEU A 269 -4.10 15.36 -1.99
N ALA A 270 -4.01 15.09 -0.68
CA ALA A 270 -3.98 16.12 0.34
C ALA A 270 -2.71 16.98 0.23
N ALA A 271 -1.55 16.32 0.10
CA ALA A 271 -0.28 16.99 -0.10
C ALA A 271 -0.26 17.75 -1.43
N HIS A 272 -0.72 17.17 -2.54
CA HIS A 272 -0.78 17.84 -3.83
C HIS A 272 -1.51 19.19 -3.77
N ARG A 273 -2.66 19.24 -3.08
CA ARG A 273 -3.40 20.49 -2.87
C ARG A 273 -2.60 21.51 -2.06
N GLY A 274 -1.96 21.07 -0.97
CA GLY A 274 -1.08 21.93 -0.18
C GLY A 274 0.14 22.41 -0.96
N MET A 275 0.74 21.55 -1.79
CA MET A 275 1.87 21.89 -2.66
C MET A 275 1.49 22.90 -3.73
N LYS A 276 0.35 22.72 -4.37
CA LYS A 276 -0.17 23.68 -5.35
C LYS A 276 -0.38 25.06 -4.72
N LYS A 277 -0.92 25.10 -3.50
CA LYS A 277 -1.11 26.35 -2.75
C LYS A 277 0.22 26.99 -2.37
N ALA A 278 1.11 26.26 -1.71
CA ALA A 278 2.41 26.79 -1.28
C ALA A 278 3.27 27.28 -2.46
N LYS A 279 3.22 26.58 -3.61
CA LYS A 279 3.87 27.04 -4.85
C LYS A 279 3.29 28.36 -5.33
N ALA A 280 1.96 28.51 -5.35
CA ALA A 280 1.31 29.74 -5.77
C ALA A 280 1.66 30.90 -4.82
N ASP A 281 1.64 30.67 -3.51
CA ASP A 281 2.00 31.66 -2.49
C ASP A 281 3.47 32.09 -2.65
N LEU A 282 4.39 31.15 -2.90
CA LEU A 282 5.80 31.46 -3.11
C LEU A 282 6.04 32.23 -4.42
N LEU A 283 5.42 31.83 -5.53
CA LEU A 283 5.51 32.58 -6.79
C LEU A 283 4.96 34.00 -6.64
N HIS A 284 3.89 34.17 -5.86
CA HIS A 284 3.34 35.49 -5.57
C HIS A 284 4.32 36.36 -4.78
N GLN A 285 4.98 35.82 -3.75
CA GLN A 285 6.01 36.52 -2.98
C GLN A 285 7.21 36.92 -3.87
N ILE A 286 7.67 36.02 -4.74
CA ILE A 286 8.77 36.32 -5.68
C ILE A 286 8.35 37.43 -6.64
N ALA A 287 7.11 37.39 -7.16
CA ALA A 287 6.60 38.42 -8.05
C ALA A 287 6.48 39.79 -7.36
N GLN A 288 6.02 39.83 -6.11
CA GLN A 288 5.98 41.06 -5.32
C GLN A 288 7.39 41.63 -5.09
N GLN A 289 8.34 40.78 -4.68
CA GLN A 289 9.73 41.21 -4.47
C GLN A 289 10.37 41.71 -5.77
N PHE A 290 10.10 41.02 -6.89
CA PHE A 290 10.55 41.45 -8.21
C PHE A 290 10.01 42.83 -8.58
N GLN A 291 8.71 43.11 -8.32
CA GLN A 291 8.11 44.40 -8.61
C GLN A 291 8.72 45.54 -7.77
N ILE A 292 8.96 45.28 -6.47
CA ILE A 292 9.63 46.23 -5.57
C ILE A 292 11.04 46.53 -6.09
N ASP A 293 11.85 45.50 -6.30
CA ASP A 293 13.23 45.67 -6.75
C ASP A 293 13.33 46.31 -8.13
N TYR A 294 12.39 46.00 -9.04
CA TYR A 294 12.32 46.62 -10.35
C TYR A 294 11.99 48.12 -10.27
N ALA A 295 11.04 48.51 -9.42
CA ALA A 295 10.68 49.91 -9.22
C ALA A 295 11.83 50.72 -8.60
N ASP A 296 12.54 50.12 -7.64
CA ASP A 296 13.73 50.72 -7.00
C ASP A 296 14.87 50.93 -8.01
N ILE A 297 15.15 49.94 -8.86
CA ILE A 297 16.17 50.05 -9.91
C ILE A 297 15.78 51.13 -10.94
N HIS A 298 14.50 51.20 -11.29
CA HIS A 298 14.00 52.20 -12.24
C HIS A 298 14.12 53.63 -11.68
N SER A 299 13.91 53.84 -10.38
CA SER A 299 14.07 55.17 -9.78
C SER A 299 15.55 55.58 -9.65
N CYS A 300 16.45 54.61 -9.50
CA CYS A 300 17.91 54.82 -9.43
C CYS A 300 18.62 54.85 -10.80
N LEU A 301 17.92 54.90 -11.93
CA LEU A 301 18.53 54.92 -13.28
C LEU A 301 19.51 56.10 -13.51
N SER A 302 19.47 57.13 -12.66
CA SER A 302 20.35 58.30 -12.71
C SER A 302 21.58 58.20 -11.79
N GLU A 303 21.70 57.12 -11.01
CA GLU A 303 22.79 56.89 -10.05
C GLU A 303 24.01 56.21 -10.71
N ASP A 304 24.99 55.80 -9.89
CA ASP A 304 26.23 55.20 -10.39
C ASP A 304 26.02 53.85 -11.10
N ALA A 305 26.97 53.47 -11.97
CA ALA A 305 26.87 52.24 -12.76
C ALA A 305 26.98 50.94 -11.91
N GLU A 306 27.58 51.01 -10.73
CA GLU A 306 27.73 49.88 -9.80
C GLU A 306 26.40 49.53 -9.11
N THR A 307 25.59 50.53 -8.70
CA THR A 307 24.26 50.30 -8.12
C THR A 307 23.33 49.65 -9.14
N LEU A 308 23.35 50.14 -10.39
CA LEU A 308 22.60 49.55 -11.50
C LEU A 308 22.99 48.08 -11.74
N LYS A 309 24.30 47.79 -11.72
CA LYS A 309 24.81 46.43 -11.92
C LYS A 309 24.33 45.47 -10.83
N LYS A 310 24.43 45.87 -9.55
CA LYS A 310 23.94 45.05 -8.42
C LYS A 310 22.43 44.81 -8.50
N GLY A 311 21.67 45.84 -8.90
CA GLY A 311 20.23 45.71 -9.15
C GLY A 311 19.90 44.71 -10.26
N ALA A 312 20.60 44.80 -11.40
CA ALA A 312 20.41 43.88 -12.52
C ALA A 312 20.73 42.42 -12.14
N GLU A 313 21.81 42.19 -11.39
CA GLU A 313 22.17 40.86 -10.87
C GLU A 313 21.08 40.31 -9.94
N LYS A 314 20.51 41.14 -9.05
CA LYS A 314 19.41 40.74 -8.16
C LYS A 314 18.15 40.35 -8.94
N ILE A 315 17.76 41.14 -9.95
CA ILE A 315 16.64 40.81 -10.86
C ILE A 315 16.88 39.48 -11.57
N GLN A 316 18.11 39.24 -12.06
CA GLN A 316 18.45 37.99 -12.74
C GLN A 316 18.33 36.80 -11.78
N GLN A 317 18.79 36.94 -10.54
CA GLN A 317 18.65 35.90 -9.51
C GLN A 317 17.18 35.63 -9.17
N LEU A 318 16.36 36.67 -9.02
CA LEU A 318 14.90 36.51 -8.80
C LEU A 318 14.22 35.81 -9.96
N ARG A 319 14.61 36.11 -11.21
CA ARG A 319 14.08 35.44 -12.39
C ARG A 319 14.46 33.96 -12.42
N ALA A 320 15.70 33.63 -12.08
CA ALA A 320 16.15 32.24 -11.97
C ALA A 320 15.41 31.49 -10.85
N PHE A 321 15.19 32.15 -9.71
CA PHE A 321 14.45 31.59 -8.59
C PHE A 321 12.96 31.39 -8.92
N TYR A 322 12.35 32.33 -9.64
CA TYR A 322 10.98 32.20 -10.18
C TYR A 322 10.89 30.99 -11.11
N ALA A 323 11.78 30.88 -12.10
CA ALA A 323 11.78 29.78 -13.06
C ALA A 323 11.95 28.42 -12.36
N THR A 324 12.88 28.33 -11.40
CA THR A 324 13.11 27.12 -10.60
C THR A 324 11.87 26.75 -9.78
N THR A 325 11.20 27.74 -9.20
CA THR A 325 9.96 27.54 -8.42
C THR A 325 8.80 27.13 -9.32
N ASP A 326 8.72 27.67 -10.54
CA ASP A 326 7.66 27.33 -11.51
C ASP A 326 7.86 25.94 -12.13
N GLU A 327 9.09 25.47 -12.28
CA GLU A 327 9.37 24.11 -12.74
C GLU A 327 9.17 23.06 -11.62
N PHE A 328 9.12 23.49 -10.35
CA PHE A 328 8.96 22.58 -9.21
C PHE A 328 7.65 21.77 -9.31
N PRO A 329 7.72 20.42 -9.22
CA PRO A 329 6.55 19.57 -9.35
C PRO A 329 5.61 19.72 -8.15
N VAL A 330 4.32 19.79 -8.42
CA VAL A 330 3.27 19.91 -7.39
C VAL A 330 2.80 18.56 -6.84
N TRP A 331 3.33 17.46 -7.35
CA TRP A 331 3.01 16.11 -6.86
C TRP A 331 4.12 15.63 -5.92
N PRO A 332 3.77 15.08 -4.74
CA PRO A 332 4.74 14.62 -3.74
C PRO A 332 5.31 13.25 -4.12
N PHE A 333 5.74 13.06 -5.35
CA PHE A 333 6.42 11.86 -5.83
C PHE A 333 7.28 12.18 -7.06
N ASN A 334 8.34 11.40 -7.26
CA ASN A 334 9.18 11.50 -8.44
C ASN A 334 8.72 10.53 -9.55
N THR A 335 9.28 10.73 -10.75
CA THR A 335 8.99 9.88 -11.93
C THR A 335 9.33 8.41 -11.70
N THR A 336 10.34 8.11 -10.88
CA THR A 336 10.73 6.74 -10.51
C THR A 336 9.63 6.05 -9.71
N VAL A 337 9.08 6.71 -8.68
CA VAL A 337 7.97 6.19 -7.86
C VAL A 337 6.72 5.95 -8.72
N PHE A 338 6.42 6.87 -9.63
CA PHE A 338 5.29 6.71 -10.54
C PHE A 338 5.46 5.51 -11.49
N ARG A 339 6.66 5.32 -12.08
CA ARG A 339 6.96 4.14 -12.92
C ARG A 339 6.84 2.84 -12.13
N GLN A 340 7.36 2.81 -10.90
CA GLN A 340 7.22 1.65 -10.01
C GLN A 340 5.75 1.34 -9.74
N TYR A 341 4.94 2.35 -9.43
CA TYR A 341 3.50 2.19 -9.24
C TYR A 341 2.80 1.60 -10.48
N LEU A 342 3.11 2.09 -11.70
CA LEU A 342 2.49 1.57 -12.92
C LEU A 342 2.81 0.08 -13.16
N LEU A 343 4.06 -0.33 -12.94
CA LEU A 343 4.47 -1.74 -13.02
C LEU A 343 3.75 -2.60 -11.98
N ILE A 344 3.59 -2.07 -10.76
CA ILE A 344 2.90 -2.73 -9.65
C ILE A 344 1.39 -2.86 -9.88
N ALA A 345 0.74 -1.78 -10.33
CA ALA A 345 -0.71 -1.77 -10.50
C ALA A 345 -1.17 -2.71 -11.62
N SER A 346 -0.30 -2.99 -12.59
CA SER A 346 -0.57 -3.91 -13.71
C SER A 346 -0.32 -5.38 -13.38
N THR A 347 0.14 -5.72 -12.17
CA THR A 347 0.47 -7.11 -11.78
C THR A 347 -0.64 -8.14 -12.03
N PRO A 348 -1.94 -7.89 -11.73
CA PRO A 348 -3.00 -8.85 -12.05
C PRO A 348 -3.19 -9.11 -13.55
N LEU A 349 -2.76 -8.20 -14.42
CA LEU A 349 -2.84 -8.38 -15.87
C LEU A 349 -1.73 -9.30 -16.36
N LEU A 350 -0.57 -9.34 -15.68
CA LEU A 350 0.52 -10.23 -16.04
C LEU A 350 0.11 -11.70 -15.94
N THR A 351 -0.67 -12.08 -14.93
CA THR A 351 -1.17 -13.46 -14.81
C THR A 351 -2.11 -13.82 -15.96
N LEU A 352 -2.98 -12.91 -16.40
CA LEU A 352 -3.82 -13.12 -17.58
C LEU A 352 -3.00 -13.27 -18.86
N LEU A 353 -1.96 -12.44 -19.02
CA LEU A 353 -1.06 -12.51 -20.17
C LEU A 353 -0.34 -13.85 -20.25
N THR A 354 0.06 -14.45 -19.12
CA THR A 354 0.68 -15.79 -19.14
C THR A 354 -0.27 -16.86 -19.67
N GLY A 355 -1.56 -16.77 -19.35
CA GLY A 355 -2.59 -17.66 -19.88
C GLY A 355 -2.75 -17.52 -21.40
N LEU A 356 -2.83 -16.28 -21.88
CA LEU A 356 -2.93 -15.98 -23.32
C LEU A 356 -1.68 -16.43 -24.09
N LEU A 357 -0.49 -16.15 -23.55
CA LEU A 357 0.78 -16.56 -24.14
C LEU A 357 0.90 -18.08 -24.22
N ARG A 358 0.52 -18.81 -23.16
CA ARG A 358 0.49 -20.29 -23.21
C ARG A 358 -0.46 -20.79 -24.30
N GLY A 359 -1.64 -20.18 -24.43
CA GLY A 359 -2.59 -20.48 -25.49
C GLY A 359 -2.00 -20.28 -26.88
N LEU A 360 -1.40 -19.12 -27.15
CA LEU A 360 -0.76 -18.78 -28.42
C LEU A 360 0.43 -19.68 -28.75
N ILE A 361 1.29 -19.99 -27.77
CA ILE A 361 2.43 -20.89 -27.96
C ILE A 361 1.93 -22.30 -28.28
N SER A 362 0.90 -22.78 -27.58
CA SER A 362 0.34 -24.11 -27.82
C SER A 362 -0.36 -24.25 -29.17
N SER A 363 -0.97 -23.18 -29.68
CA SER A 363 -1.56 -23.18 -31.03
C SER A 363 -0.48 -23.11 -32.11
N TRP A 364 0.57 -22.30 -31.90
CA TRP A 364 1.68 -22.17 -32.82
C TRP A 364 2.51 -23.46 -32.94
N LEU A 365 2.74 -24.17 -31.84
CA LEU A 365 3.50 -25.43 -31.82
C LEU A 365 2.68 -26.66 -32.30
N GLY A 366 1.38 -26.51 -32.58
CA GLY A 366 0.53 -27.64 -32.95
C GLY A 366 0.44 -28.74 -31.88
N LEU A 367 0.70 -28.40 -30.61
CA LEU A 367 0.67 -29.39 -29.53
C LEU A 367 -0.76 -29.90 -29.35
N PRO A 368 -0.98 -31.23 -29.33
CA PRO A 368 -2.30 -31.82 -29.15
C PRO A 368 -2.90 -31.35 -27.82
N ASP A 369 -4.23 -31.17 -27.77
CA ASP A 369 -4.95 -30.64 -26.60
C ASP A 369 -4.67 -31.41 -25.31
N SER A 370 -4.30 -32.68 -25.41
CA SER A 370 -3.85 -33.52 -24.29
C SER A 370 -2.60 -33.02 -23.55
N LEU A 371 -1.74 -32.22 -24.19
CA LEU A 371 -0.56 -31.58 -23.57
C LEU A 371 -0.84 -30.15 -23.08
N ARG A 372 -2.06 -29.63 -23.29
CA ARG A 372 -2.46 -28.29 -22.81
C ARG A 372 -2.98 -28.30 -21.37
N GLN A 373 -3.45 -29.44 -20.88
CA GLN A 373 -3.84 -29.65 -19.48
C GLN A 373 -2.60 -29.91 -18.62
#